data_AF-A0A534H6L7-F1
#
_entry.id   AF-A0A534H6L7-F1
#
_cell.length_a   1.000
_cell.length_b   1.000
_cell.length_c   1.000
_cell.angle_alpha   90.00
_cell.angle_beta   90.00
_cell.angle_gamma   90.00
#
_symmetry.space_group_name_H-M   'P 1'
#
loop_
_entity.id
_entity.type
_entity.pdbx_description
1 polymer ?
#
loop_
_entity_poly.entity_id
_entity_poly.type
_entity_poly.pdbx_seq_one_letter_code
_entity_poly.pdbx_strand_id
1 'polypeptide(L)' 'MSQSNPVRIFVTHAWENSDDYLRVFEYLESQRNFFYKNYSTPERRPQGDREALRENLRQQITPAEAVIALSSLFEAHEG' A
#
# COMPACT_ATOMS: atom_id res chain seq x y z
N MET A 1 15.81 -5.55 11.79
CA MET A 1 14.54 -6.23 11.50
C MET A 1 14.86 -7.67 11.15
N SER A 2 14.25 -8.65 11.81
CA SER A 2 14.37 -10.06 11.44
C SER A 2 13.11 -10.48 10.69
N GLN A 3 13.17 -11.63 9.99
CA GLN A 3 12.00 -12.20 9.33
C GLN A 3 10.82 -12.43 10.30
N SER A 4 11.10 -12.62 11.60
CA SER A 4 10.10 -12.81 12.65
C SER A 4 9.33 -11.54 13.04
N ASN A 5 9.83 -10.35 12.67
CA ASN A 5 9.16 -9.07 12.90
C ASN A 5 9.41 -8.10 11.73
N PRO A 6 8.70 -8.27 10.59
CA PRO A 6 8.86 -7.43 9.41
C PRO A 6 8.26 -6.04 9.61
N VAL A 7 8.76 -5.04 8.88
CA VAL A 7 8.15 -3.69 8.87
C VAL A 7 6.77 -3.78 8.24
N ARG A 8 5.75 -3.22 8.86
CA ARG A 8 4.39 -3.20 8.31
C ARG A 8 4.22 -1.94 7.48
N ILE A 9 3.92 -2.08 6.20
CA ILE A 9 3.81 -0.94 5.28
C ILE A 9 2.43 -0.86 4.64
N PHE A 10 2.03 0.35 4.29
CA PHE A 10 0.91 0.63 3.40
C PHE A 10 1.41 1.48 2.23
N VAL A 11 1.13 1.04 0.99
CA VAL A 11 1.45 1.79 -0.23
C VAL A 11 0.14 2.30 -0.82
N THR A 12 0.03 3.59 -1.11
CA THR A 12 -1.18 4.18 -1.72
C THR A 12 -1.43 3.56 -3.09
N HIS A 13 -2.68 3.23 -3.40
CA HIS A 13 -2.98 2.42 -4.58
C HIS A 13 -4.25 2.81 -5.35
N ALA A 14 -5.17 3.62 -4.80
CA ALA A 14 -6.48 3.96 -5.42
C ALA A 14 -7.27 2.74 -5.98
N TRP A 15 -7.07 1.57 -5.38
CA TRP A 15 -7.57 0.27 -5.86
C TRP A 15 -7.06 -0.16 -7.25
N GLU A 16 -5.83 0.21 -7.59
CA GLU A 16 -5.15 -0.11 -8.84
C GLU A 16 -3.77 -0.73 -8.56
N ASN A 17 -3.33 -1.65 -9.41
CA ASN A 17 -1.95 -2.13 -9.44
C ASN A 17 -1.19 -1.41 -10.56
N SER A 18 -0.95 -0.11 -10.39
CA SER A 18 -0.15 0.64 -11.37
C SER A 18 1.29 0.13 -11.41
N ASP A 19 1.99 0.41 -12.51
CA ASP A 19 3.41 0.06 -12.64
C ASP A 19 4.26 0.68 -11.52
N ASP A 20 3.94 1.91 -11.10
CA ASP A 20 4.63 2.58 -10.00
C ASP A 20 4.35 1.93 -8.64
N TYR A 21 3.12 1.46 -8.43
CA TYR A 21 2.78 0.66 -7.24
C TYR A 21 3.61 -0.63 -7.20
N LEU A 22 3.69 -1.35 -8.33
CA LEU A 22 4.47 -2.59 -8.43
C LEU A 22 5.98 -2.34 -8.24
N ARG A 23 6.50 -1.24 -8.81
CA ARG A 23 7.92 -0.86 -8.73
C ARG A 23 8.40 -0.59 -7.29
N VAL A 24 7.52 -0.16 -6.39
CA VAL A 24 7.86 -0.07 -4.96
C VAL A 24 8.29 -1.44 -4.43
N PHE A 25 7.55 -2.50 -4.72
CA PHE A 25 7.87 -3.84 -4.23
C PHE A 25 9.13 -4.40 -4.89
N GLU A 26 9.30 -4.19 -6.20
CA GLU A 26 10.55 -4.52 -6.89
C GLU A 26 11.77 -3.88 -6.19
N TYR A 27 11.66 -2.60 -5.83
CA TYR A 27 12.71 -1.89 -5.12
C TYR A 27 12.94 -2.45 -3.72
N LEU A 28 11.89 -2.66 -2.92
CA LEU A 28 12.02 -3.19 -1.56
C LEU A 28 12.60 -4.61 -1.54
N GLU A 29 12.20 -5.45 -2.49
CA GLU A 29 12.67 -6.84 -2.64
C GLU A 29 14.09 -6.94 -3.19
N SER A 30 14.57 -5.92 -3.91
CA SER A 30 15.97 -5.83 -4.33
C SER A 30 16.96 -5.67 -3.15
N GLN A 31 16.48 -5.22 -1.99
CA GLN A 31 17.31 -4.95 -0.83
C GLN A 31 17.54 -6.20 0.03
N ARG A 32 18.81 -6.52 0.29
CA ARG A 32 19.17 -7.65 1.15
C ARG A 32 18.70 -7.43 2.59
N ASN A 33 18.15 -8.46 3.21
CA ASN A 33 17.68 -8.48 4.61
C ASN A 33 16.59 -7.43 4.93
N PHE A 34 15.87 -6.94 3.93
CA PHE A 34 14.70 -6.09 4.13
C PHE A 34 13.44 -6.94 4.16
N PHE A 35 12.82 -7.07 5.34
CA PHE A 35 11.60 -7.85 5.53
C PHE A 35 10.44 -6.91 5.82
N TYR A 36 9.38 -7.02 5.01
CA TYR A 36 8.18 -6.20 5.16
C TYR A 36 6.91 -7.03 5.01
N LYS A 37 5.82 -6.52 5.57
CA LYS A 37 4.45 -7.02 5.36
C LYS A 37 3.63 -5.89 4.76
N ASN A 38 3.15 -6.10 3.54
CA ASN A 38 2.28 -5.17 2.86
C ASN A 38 0.83 -5.33 3.35
N TYR A 39 0.22 -4.23 3.81
CA TYR A 39 -1.20 -4.16 4.18
C TYR A 39 -2.08 -3.51 3.11
N SER A 40 -1.50 -2.97 2.04
CA SER A 40 -2.27 -2.49 0.90
C SER A 40 -2.90 -3.66 0.14
N THR A 41 -4.19 -3.56 -0.18
CA THR A 41 -4.98 -4.60 -0.85
C THR A 41 -5.80 -4.02 -2.00
N PRO A 42 -5.14 -3.54 -3.07
CA PRO A 42 -5.81 -2.89 -4.22
C PRO A 42 -6.92 -3.72 -4.84
N GLU A 43 -6.71 -5.04 -4.94
CA GLU A 43 -7.66 -6.00 -5.52
C GLU A 43 -8.94 -6.18 -4.70
N ARG A 44 -8.95 -5.75 -3.43
CA ARG A 44 -10.06 -5.95 -2.50
C ARG A 44 -10.84 -4.68 -2.28
N ARG A 45 -11.19 -3.99 -3.36
CA ARG A 45 -12.07 -2.83 -3.31
C ARG A 45 -13.41 -3.22 -2.68
N PRO A 46 -13.81 -2.60 -1.55
CA PRO A 46 -15.09 -2.91 -0.94
C PRO A 46 -16.22 -2.43 -1.86
N GLN A 47 -17.32 -3.17 -1.89
CA GLN A 47 -18.57 -2.66 -2.42
C GLN A 47 -19.19 -1.72 -1.40
N GLY A 48 -19.69 -0.57 -1.85
CA GLY A 48 -20.35 0.39 -0.97
C GLY A 48 -20.07 1.83 -1.34
N ASP A 49 -20.48 2.73 -0.45
CA ASP A 49 -20.34 4.16 -0.59
C ASP A 49 -18.95 4.65 -0.12
N ARG A 50 -18.80 5.96 -0.06
CA ARG A 50 -17.55 6.61 0.37
C ARG A 50 -17.14 6.23 1.79
N GLU A 51 -18.08 5.92 2.66
CA GLU A 51 -17.78 5.53 4.04
C GLU A 51 -17.20 4.12 4.09
N ALA A 52 -17.78 3.17 3.33
CA ALA A 52 -17.22 1.84 3.19
C ALA A 52 -15.78 1.85 2.63
N LEU A 53 -15.52 2.69 1.63
CA LEU A 53 -14.18 2.88 1.07
C LEU A 53 -13.19 3.43 2.12
N ARG A 54 -13.60 4.43 2.91
CA ARG A 54 -12.78 5.04 3.96
C ARG A 54 -12.48 4.07 5.09
N GLU A 55 -13.46 3.29 5.53
CA GLU A 55 -13.28 2.28 6.57
C GLU A 55 -12.32 1.18 6.12
N ASN A 56 -12.46 0.71 4.88
CA ASN A 56 -11.53 -0.28 4.34
C ASN A 56 -10.09 0.25 4.27
N LEU A 57 -9.89 1.49 3.81
CA LEU A 57 -8.56 2.11 3.84
C LEU A 57 -8.02 2.27 5.27
N ARG A 58 -8.88 2.63 6.24
CA ARG A 58 -8.51 2.71 7.65
C ARG A 58 -8.00 1.36 8.16
N GLN A 59 -8.69 0.26 7.85
CA GLN A 59 -8.28 -1.09 8.23
C GLN A 59 -6.92 -1.50 7.64
N GLN A 60 -6.58 -1.00 6.44
CA GLN A 60 -5.27 -1.22 5.82
C GLN A 60 -4.17 -0.36 6.46
N ILE A 61 -4.48 0.91 6.78
CA ILE A 61 -3.51 1.89 7.30
C ILE A 61 -3.22 1.68 8.79
N THR A 62 -4.24 1.43 9.62
CA THR A 62 -4.10 1.29 11.08
C THR A 62 -3.00 0.33 11.54
N PRO A 63 -2.83 -0.88 10.96
CA PRO A 63 -1.76 -1.78 11.35
C PRO A 63 -0.39 -1.45 10.74
N ALA A 64 -0.30 -0.50 9.80
CA ALA A 64 0.95 -0.12 9.15
C ALA A 64 1.80 0.79 10.06
N GLU A 65 3.11 0.61 9.99
CA GLU A 65 4.12 1.40 10.70
C GLU A 65 4.69 2.51 9.81
N ALA A 66 4.62 2.33 8.49
CA ALA A 66 5.03 3.31 7.50
C ALA A 66 4.04 3.39 6.34
N VAL A 67 3.87 4.60 5.80
CA VAL A 67 3.05 4.88 4.61
C VAL A 67 3.97 5.36 3.49
N ILE A 68 3.85 4.74 2.32
CA ILE A 68 4.51 5.15 1.08
C ILE A 68 3.43 5.75 0.17
N ALA A 69 3.46 7.07 0.00
CA ALA A 69 2.54 7.80 -0.85
C ALA A 69 3.14 8.03 -2.24
N LEU A 70 2.46 7.56 -3.28
CA LEU A 70 2.89 7.69 -4.67
C LEU A 70 2.39 9.02 -5.24
N SER A 71 3.31 9.87 -5.72
CA SER A 71 2.94 11.12 -6.39
C SER A 71 2.23 10.89 -7.72
N SER A 72 2.63 9.85 -8.47
CA SER A 72 1.98 9.48 -9.72
C SER A 72 0.52 9.09 -9.57
N LEU A 73 0.12 8.61 -8.38
CA LEU A 73 -1.28 8.34 -8.08
C LEU A 73 -2.11 9.62 -7.98
N PHE A 74 -1.52 10.71 -7.46
CA PHE A 74 -2.18 12.02 -7.42
C PHE A 74 -2.34 12.57 -8.84
N GLU A 75 -1.27 12.53 -9.64
CA GLU A 75 -1.31 12.99 -11.04
C GLU A 75 -2.35 12.22 -11.87
N ALA A 76 -2.53 10.92 -11.64
CA ALA A 76 -3.48 10.11 -12.40
C ALA A 76 -4.97 10.34 -12.05
N HIS A 77 -5.27 10.80 -10.82
CA HIS A 77 -6.65 10.86 -10.30
C HIS A 77 -7.16 12.27 -9.96
N GLU A 78 -6.27 13.25 -9.80
CA GLU A 78 -6.62 14.65 -9.43
C GLU A 78 -5.91 15.71 -10.30
N GLY A 79 -5.05 15.29 -11.24
CA GLY A 79 -4.30 16.14 -12.17
C GLY A 79 -5.09 16.64 -13.36
#